data_AF-A0A8D2MQ09-F1
#
_entry.id   AF-A0A8D2MQ09-F1
#
_cell.length_a   1.000
_cell.length_b   1.000
_cell.length_c   1.000
_cell.angle_alpha   90.00
_cell.angle_beta   90.00
_cell.angle_gamma   90.00
#
_symmetry.space_group_name_H-M   'P 1'
#
loop_
_entity.id
_entity.type
_entity.pdbx_description
1 polymer ?
#
loop_
_entity_poly.entity_id
_entity_poly.type
_entity_poly.pdbx_seq_one_letter_code
_entity_poly.pdbx_strand_id
1 'polypeptide(L)'
;MGNKTTEIRVKYENILSHDINELVNMSAENYDSCCRKRKYENIKVFFCNDTEEIESLQSMACNMLRFFYKQRINKAFRQKAAFVSCGTLQVLQCKCERRKKEKVCSDVFSLEDTETGEQSKKKCNQEVCELKENISSLRSCWNKFEKIISR
;
A
#
# COMPACT_ATOMS: atom_id res chain seq x y z
N MET A 1 -3.04 -18.60 19.85
CA MET A 1 -2.77 -17.52 18.86
C MET A 1 -1.48 -17.74 18.05
N GLY A 2 -0.46 -18.47 18.54
CA GLY A 2 0.84 -18.62 17.86
C GLY A 2 0.84 -19.14 16.41
N ASN A 3 -0.05 -20.06 16.04
CA ASN A 3 -0.09 -20.59 14.66
C ASN A 3 -0.50 -19.54 13.62
N LYS A 4 -1.46 -18.67 13.96
CA LYS A 4 -1.92 -17.60 13.04
C LYS A 4 -0.84 -16.55 12.80
N THR A 5 -0.15 -16.15 13.87
CA THR A 5 0.90 -15.15 13.79
C THR A 5 2.10 -15.65 12.97
N THR A 6 2.45 -16.93 13.13
CA THR A 6 3.49 -17.61 12.34
C THR A 6 3.11 -17.68 10.85
N GLU A 7 1.86 -18.03 10.54
CA GLU A 7 1.37 -18.05 9.15
C GLU A 7 1.43 -16.67 8.50
N ILE A 8 1.02 -15.63 9.22
CA ILE A 8 1.11 -14.24 8.75
C ILE A 8 2.56 -13.86 8.46
N ARG A 9 3.48 -14.18 9.37
CA ARG A 9 4.91 -13.90 9.19
C ARG A 9 5.46 -14.55 7.92
N VAL A 10 5.23 -15.86 7.74
CA VAL A 10 5.72 -16.61 6.57
C VAL A 10 5.18 -16.03 5.27
N LYS A 11 3.90 -15.67 5.21
CA LYS A 11 3.31 -15.05 4.02
C LYS A 11 3.84 -13.64 3.79
N TYR A 12 4.04 -12.86 4.86
CA TYR A 12 4.64 -11.52 4.74
C TYR A 12 6.07 -11.61 4.17
N GLU A 13 6.94 -12.43 4.77
CA GLU A 13 8.34 -12.55 4.37
C GLU A 13 8.48 -13.06 2.92
N ASN A 14 7.72 -14.10 2.56
CA ASN A 14 7.89 -14.78 1.26
C ASN A 14 7.10 -14.16 0.11
N ILE A 15 6.00 -13.46 0.40
CA ILE A 15 5.07 -13.00 -0.64
C ILE A 15 5.05 -11.47 -0.69
N LEU A 16 4.90 -10.79 0.45
CA LEU A 16 4.51 -9.37 0.45
C LEU A 16 5.67 -8.39 0.66
N SER A 17 6.71 -8.79 1.39
CA SER A 17 7.80 -7.88 1.79
C SER A 17 8.55 -7.30 0.58
N HIS A 18 8.81 -8.14 -0.43
CA HIS A 18 9.43 -7.72 -1.68
C HIS A 18 8.58 -6.66 -2.41
N ASP A 19 7.28 -6.91 -2.57
CA ASP A 19 6.38 -6.00 -3.28
C ASP A 19 6.22 -4.65 -2.57
N ILE A 20 6.23 -4.64 -1.23
CA ILE A 20 6.22 -3.40 -0.47
C ILE A 20 7.51 -2.61 -0.74
N ASN A 21 8.68 -3.26 -0.76
CA ASN A 21 9.95 -2.58 -1.03
C ASN A 21 10.00 -2.02 -2.46
N GLU A 22 9.54 -2.78 -3.45
CA GLU A 22 9.44 -2.32 -4.82
C GLU A 22 8.50 -1.10 -4.95
N LEU A 23 7.34 -1.14 -4.28
CA LEU A 23 6.41 -0.03 -4.25
C LEU A 23 7.01 1.23 -3.59
N VAL A 24 7.78 1.05 -2.51
CA VAL A 24 8.51 2.15 -1.85
C VAL A 24 9.54 2.74 -2.81
N ASN A 25 10.28 1.93 -3.56
CA ASN A 25 11.24 2.39 -4.56
C ASN A 25 10.57 3.18 -5.69
N MET A 26 9.48 2.66 -6.27
CA MET A 26 8.66 3.39 -7.25
C MET A 26 8.15 4.73 -6.70
N SER A 27 7.89 4.79 -5.40
CA SER A 27 7.49 6.03 -4.74
C SER A 27 8.67 7.03 -4.71
N ALA A 28 9.89 6.60 -4.38
CA ALA A 28 11.06 7.47 -4.29
C ALA A 28 11.45 8.14 -5.63
N GLU A 29 11.19 7.48 -6.76
CA GLU A 29 11.46 8.00 -8.11
C GLU A 29 10.58 9.21 -8.52
N ASN A 30 9.56 9.54 -7.72
CA ASN A 30 8.64 10.66 -7.94
C ASN A 30 9.02 11.87 -7.08
N TYR A 31 9.13 13.07 -7.67
CA TYR A 31 9.61 14.32 -7.02
C TYR A 31 9.13 14.56 -5.57
N ASP A 32 10.04 14.40 -4.60
CA ASP A 32 9.80 14.67 -3.17
C ASP A 32 9.62 16.16 -2.85
N SER A 33 10.21 17.05 -3.64
CA SER A 33 10.15 18.50 -3.40
C SER A 33 8.73 19.05 -3.46
N CYS A 34 7.82 18.41 -4.19
CA CYS A 34 6.43 18.87 -4.27
C CYS A 34 5.57 18.45 -3.07
N CYS A 35 5.76 17.24 -2.55
CA CYS A 35 4.99 16.75 -1.41
C CYS A 35 5.39 17.46 -0.10
N ARG A 36 6.65 17.92 0.02
CA ARG A 36 7.11 18.74 1.16
C ARG A 36 6.32 20.04 1.32
N LYS A 37 5.96 20.72 0.21
CA LYS A 37 5.19 21.97 0.27
C LYS A 37 3.73 21.76 0.67
N ARG A 38 3.18 20.57 0.39
CA ARG A 38 1.77 20.23 0.64
C ARG A 38 1.51 19.43 1.92
N LYS A 39 2.54 19.08 2.69
CA LYS A 39 2.37 18.51 4.05
C LYS A 39 1.54 19.42 4.97
N TYR A 40 1.47 20.72 4.66
CA TYR A 40 0.64 21.70 5.36
C TYR A 40 -0.84 21.70 4.93
N GLU A 41 -1.21 20.99 3.86
CA GLU A 41 -2.60 20.85 3.39
C GLU A 41 -3.13 19.45 3.73
N ASN A 42 -3.59 19.24 4.97
CA ASN A 42 -4.51 18.15 5.39
C ASN A 42 -4.29 16.75 4.79
N ILE A 43 -3.05 16.31 4.55
CA ILE A 43 -2.79 14.93 4.14
C ILE A 43 -3.11 14.03 5.34
N LYS A 44 -4.10 13.13 5.19
CA LYS A 44 -4.44 12.17 6.23
C LYS A 44 -3.27 11.20 6.43
N VAL A 45 -2.47 11.45 7.48
CA VAL A 45 -1.42 10.54 7.94
C VAL A 45 -2.08 9.38 8.67
N PHE A 46 -1.73 8.15 8.29
CA PHE A 46 -2.15 6.96 9.01
C PHE A 46 -1.11 6.63 10.06
N PHE A 47 -1.54 6.57 11.32
CA PHE A 47 -0.71 6.10 12.42
C PHE A 47 -0.87 4.60 12.56
N CYS A 48 0.24 3.92 12.83
CA CYS A 48 0.22 2.52 13.23
C CYS A 48 0.02 2.46 14.74
N ASN A 49 -1.16 2.02 15.19
CA ASN A 49 -1.44 1.82 16.61
C ASN A 49 -0.77 0.52 17.08
N ASP A 50 0.05 0.62 18.13
CA ASP A 50 0.89 -0.48 18.63
C ASP A 50 0.08 -1.60 19.34
N THR A 51 -1.23 -1.42 19.52
CA THR A 51 -2.13 -2.48 20.02
C THR A 51 -3.10 -2.99 18.97
N GLU A 52 -3.12 -2.35 17.79
CA GLU A 52 -4.10 -2.58 16.72
C GLU A 52 -3.41 -2.53 15.35
N GLU A 53 -2.23 -3.15 15.22
CA GLU A 53 -1.45 -3.11 13.98
C GLU A 53 -2.21 -3.73 12.81
N ILE A 54 -2.94 -4.82 13.06
CA ILE A 54 -3.75 -5.49 12.02
C ILE A 54 -4.82 -4.53 11.49
N GLU A 55 -5.54 -3.85 12.38
CA GLU A 55 -6.57 -2.88 11.99
C GLU A 55 -5.97 -1.65 11.30
N SER A 56 -4.81 -1.19 11.79
CA SER A 56 -4.05 -0.11 11.19
C SER A 56 -3.63 -0.46 9.76
N LEU A 57 -3.05 -1.64 9.55
CA LEU A 57 -2.63 -2.16 8.24
C LEU A 57 -3.83 -2.36 7.31
N GLN A 58 -4.94 -2.93 7.80
CA GLN A 58 -6.19 -3.06 7.05
C GLN A 58 -6.71 -1.70 6.59
N SER A 59 -6.75 -0.71 7.48
CA SER A 59 -7.21 0.65 7.17
C SER A 59 -6.34 1.32 6.11
N MET A 60 -5.01 1.21 6.25
CA MET A 60 -4.03 1.74 5.28
C MET A 60 -4.20 1.09 3.90
N ALA A 61 -4.23 -0.26 3.84
CA ALA A 61 -4.42 -1.02 2.61
C ALA A 61 -5.76 -0.68 1.93
N CYS A 62 -6.85 -0.66 2.70
CA CYS A 62 -8.14 -0.25 2.20
C CYS A 62 -8.13 1.19 1.69
N ASN A 63 -7.40 2.11 2.34
CA ASN A 63 -7.29 3.49 1.86
C ASN A 63 -6.49 3.57 0.55
N MET A 64 -5.43 2.78 0.38
CA MET A 64 -4.64 2.74 -0.86
C MET A 64 -5.47 2.31 -2.08
N LEU A 65 -6.40 1.36 -1.92
CA LEU A 65 -7.28 0.90 -3.02
C LEU A 65 -8.13 2.01 -3.65
N ARG A 66 -8.36 3.14 -2.96
CA ARG A 66 -9.11 4.28 -3.53
C ARG A 66 -8.36 4.94 -4.71
N PHE A 67 -7.05 4.74 -4.80
CA PHE A 67 -6.20 5.35 -5.82
C PHE A 67 -6.15 4.55 -7.13
N PHE A 68 -6.66 3.31 -7.14
CA PHE A 68 -6.58 2.43 -8.31
C PHE A 68 -7.19 3.03 -9.59
N TYR A 69 -8.30 3.76 -9.47
CA TYR A 69 -8.95 4.39 -10.62
C TYR A 69 -8.49 5.84 -10.88
N LYS A 70 -7.52 6.36 -10.12
CA LYS A 70 -7.04 7.74 -10.24
C LYS A 70 -6.05 7.87 -11.39
N GLN A 71 -6.55 8.27 -12.57
CA GLN A 71 -5.76 8.40 -13.81
C GLN A 71 -4.63 9.45 -13.74
N ARG A 72 -4.64 10.31 -12.74
CA ARG A 72 -3.55 11.27 -12.48
C ARG A 72 -2.33 10.63 -11.78
N ILE A 73 -2.41 9.35 -11.44
CA ILE A 73 -1.33 8.54 -10.91
C ILE A 73 -0.90 7.57 -12.01
N ASN A 74 0.40 7.38 -12.18
CA ASN A 74 0.95 6.44 -13.15
C ASN A 74 0.31 5.05 -13.01
N LYS A 75 0.00 4.41 -14.15
CA LYS A 75 -0.73 3.15 -14.19
C LYS A 75 0.01 2.02 -13.46
N ALA A 76 1.31 1.86 -13.68
CA ALA A 76 2.10 0.86 -12.99
C ALA A 76 2.12 1.13 -11.48
N PHE A 77 2.33 2.39 -11.08
CA PHE A 77 2.37 2.76 -9.66
C PHE A 77 1.05 2.48 -8.93
N ARG A 78 -0.11 2.83 -9.53
CA ARG A 78 -1.43 2.53 -8.92
C ARG A 78 -1.76 1.04 -8.94
N GLN A 79 -1.31 0.28 -9.93
CA GLN A 79 -1.48 -1.18 -9.99
C GLN A 79 -0.66 -1.86 -8.89
N LYS A 80 0.64 -1.53 -8.78
CA LYS A 80 1.51 -2.06 -7.72
C LYS A 80 0.99 -1.70 -6.33
N ALA A 81 0.51 -0.46 -6.14
CA ALA A 81 -0.11 -0.06 -4.88
C ALA A 81 -1.35 -0.89 -4.54
N ALA A 82 -2.20 -1.18 -5.52
CA ALA A 82 -3.38 -2.02 -5.32
C ALA A 82 -2.99 -3.49 -5.06
N PHE A 83 -1.98 -4.02 -5.74
CA PHE A 83 -1.44 -5.36 -5.51
C PHE A 83 -0.95 -5.52 -4.07
N VAL A 84 -0.10 -4.61 -3.59
CA VAL A 84 0.39 -4.60 -2.20
C VAL A 84 -0.77 -4.47 -1.20
N SER A 85 -1.80 -3.68 -1.52
CA SER A 85 -2.97 -3.52 -0.66
C SER A 85 -3.75 -4.83 -0.55
N CYS A 86 -4.00 -5.49 -1.67
CA CYS A 86 -4.72 -6.76 -1.71
C CYS A 86 -3.92 -7.89 -1.05
N GLY A 87 -2.61 -7.95 -1.31
CA GLY A 87 -1.70 -8.86 -0.62
C GLY A 87 -1.70 -8.63 0.89
N THR A 88 -1.66 -7.38 1.36
CA THR A 88 -1.78 -7.04 2.79
C THR A 88 -3.07 -7.60 3.39
N LEU A 89 -4.22 -7.35 2.75
CA LEU A 89 -5.51 -7.84 3.22
C LEU A 89 -5.58 -9.37 3.22
N GLN A 90 -5.02 -10.03 2.20
CA GLN A 90 -5.00 -11.49 2.10
C GLN A 90 -4.11 -12.13 3.17
N VAL A 91 -2.91 -11.58 3.41
CA VAL A 91 -1.99 -12.04 4.45
C VAL A 91 -2.64 -11.93 5.83
N LEU A 92 -3.30 -10.80 6.11
CA LEU A 92 -3.97 -10.55 7.39
C LEU A 92 -5.35 -11.22 7.49
N GLN A 93 -5.86 -11.83 6.41
CA GLN A 93 -7.22 -12.37 6.30
C GLN A 93 -8.32 -11.33 6.60
N CYS A 94 -8.07 -10.07 6.24
CA CYS A 94 -8.97 -8.93 6.44
C CYS A 94 -9.76 -8.58 5.17
N LYS A 95 -10.85 -7.80 5.33
CA LYS A 95 -11.66 -7.27 4.21
C LYS A 95 -11.91 -5.78 4.38
N CYS A 96 -12.12 -5.07 3.28
CA CYS A 96 -12.57 -3.68 3.36
C CYS A 96 -14.10 -3.63 3.50
N GLU A 97 -14.62 -2.77 4.38
CA GLU A 97 -16.06 -2.57 4.55
C GLU A 97 -16.82 -2.19 3.26
N ARG A 98 -16.10 -1.59 2.29
CA ARG A 98 -16.68 -1.17 1.01
C ARG A 98 -16.44 -2.22 -0.08
N ARG A 99 -17.52 -2.91 -0.50
CA ARG A 99 -17.53 -3.91 -1.59
C ARG A 99 -16.84 -3.47 -2.90
N LYS A 100 -16.82 -2.16 -3.21
CA LYS A 100 -16.10 -1.63 -4.39
C LYS A 100 -14.59 -1.89 -4.33
N LYS A 101 -14.01 -1.95 -3.13
CA LYS A 101 -12.57 -2.22 -2.93
C LYS A 101 -12.24 -3.70 -3.08
N GLU A 102 -13.18 -4.59 -2.75
CA GLU A 102 -13.00 -6.04 -2.94
C GLU A 102 -12.90 -6.41 -4.42
N LYS A 103 -13.73 -5.77 -5.27
CA LYS A 103 -13.67 -5.95 -6.73
C LYS A 103 -12.31 -5.57 -7.32
N VAL A 104 -11.67 -4.52 -6.79
CA VAL A 104 -10.32 -4.11 -7.22
C VAL A 104 -9.31 -5.24 -7.03
N CYS A 105 -9.39 -6.00 -5.94
CA CYS A 105 -8.46 -7.10 -5.72
C CYS A 105 -8.65 -8.24 -6.73
N SER A 106 -9.89 -8.57 -7.09
CA SER A 106 -10.15 -9.53 -8.17
C SER A 106 -9.60 -9.05 -9.51
N ASP A 107 -9.79 -7.76 -9.84
CA ASP A 107 -9.29 -7.18 -11.09
C ASP A 107 -7.76 -7.18 -11.13
N VAL A 108 -7.09 -6.85 -10.02
CA VAL A 108 -5.63 -6.76 -9.92
C VAL A 108 -4.95 -8.12 -10.06
N PHE A 109 -5.49 -9.17 -9.43
CA PHE A 109 -4.92 -10.52 -9.55
C PHE A 109 -5.20 -11.20 -10.90
N SER A 110 -6.14 -10.65 -11.70
CA SER A 110 -6.48 -11.17 -13.03
C SER A 110 -5.71 -10.45 -14.16
N LEU A 111 -4.95 -9.41 -13.84
CA LEU A 111 -4.14 -8.68 -14.81
C LEU A 111 -2.77 -9.38 -14.95
N GLU A 112 -2.55 -10.08 -16.06
CA GLU A 112 -1.21 -10.50 -16.47
C GLU A 112 -0.35 -9.27 -16.79
N ASP A 113 0.88 -9.27 -16.25
CA ASP A 113 1.87 -8.21 -16.43
C ASP A 113 2.18 -8.01 -17.91
N THR A 114 1.47 -7.04 -18.51
CA THR A 114 1.80 -6.48 -19.80
C THR A 114 2.46 -5.14 -19.56
N GLU A 115 3.79 -5.17 -19.44
CA GLU A 115 4.62 -3.99 -19.49
C GLU A 115 4.54 -3.36 -20.87
N THR A 116 4.10 -2.11 -20.92
CA THR A 116 4.83 -0.97 -21.50
C THR A 116 3.88 0.22 -21.50
N GLY A 117 4.16 1.19 -20.63
CA GLY A 117 3.39 2.42 -20.54
C GLY A 117 4.33 3.59 -20.34
N GLU A 118 4.52 4.36 -21.41
CA GLU A 118 5.31 5.58 -21.47
C GLU A 118 5.21 6.42 -20.20
N GLN A 119 6.38 6.88 -19.74
CA GLN A 119 6.51 7.84 -18.65
C GLN A 119 5.86 9.18 -19.06
N SER A 120 4.56 9.31 -18.83
CA SER A 120 3.87 10.58 -19.03
C SER A 120 4.43 11.63 -18.06
N LYS A 121 4.67 12.83 -18.58
CA LYS A 121 5.39 13.93 -17.92
C LYS A 121 4.95 14.12 -16.46
N LYS A 122 5.92 13.96 -15.55
CA LYS A 122 5.82 14.00 -14.08
C LYS A 122 5.29 15.35 -13.57
N LYS A 123 3.96 15.57 -13.59
CA LYS A 123 3.32 16.76 -12.99
C LYS A 123 2.92 16.45 -11.55
N CYS A 124 3.25 17.35 -10.63
CA CYS A 124 2.92 17.19 -9.23
C CYS A 124 1.39 17.13 -9.00
N ASN A 125 0.93 16.14 -8.23
CA ASN A 125 -0.46 15.92 -7.88
C ASN A 125 -0.60 15.56 -6.39
N GLN A 126 -1.59 16.14 -5.70
CA GLN A 126 -1.92 15.82 -4.30
C GLN A 126 -2.10 14.32 -4.08
N GLU A 127 -2.80 13.66 -5.00
CA GLU A 127 -3.16 12.25 -4.86
C GLU A 127 -1.91 11.36 -4.85
N VAL A 128 -0.85 11.76 -5.57
CA VAL A 128 0.44 11.08 -5.53
C VAL A 128 1.08 11.24 -4.15
N CYS A 129 1.07 12.45 -3.58
CA CYS A 129 1.63 12.70 -2.25
C CYS A 129 0.87 11.96 -1.14
N GLU A 130 -0.46 11.94 -1.19
CA GLU A 130 -1.27 11.16 -0.24
C GLU A 130 -1.01 9.65 -0.36
N LEU A 131 -0.83 9.14 -1.58
CA LEU A 131 -0.48 7.74 -1.79
C LEU A 131 0.92 7.43 -1.22
N LYS A 132 1.91 8.31 -1.44
CA LYS A 132 3.27 8.17 -0.88
C LYS A 132 3.27 8.11 0.64
N GLU A 133 2.58 9.03 1.31
CA GLU A 133 2.51 9.04 2.77
C GLU A 133 1.83 7.77 3.28
N ASN A 134 0.78 7.29 2.62
CA ASN A 134 0.13 6.03 3.00
C ASN A 134 1.06 4.81 2.81
N ILE A 135 1.84 4.76 1.72
CA ILE A 135 2.85 3.72 1.49
C ILE A 135 3.91 3.73 2.60
N SER A 136 4.40 4.91 2.97
CA SER A 136 5.37 5.08 4.06
C SER A 136 4.80 4.58 5.40
N SER A 137 3.57 4.99 5.74
CA SER A 137 2.86 4.51 6.93
C SER A 137 2.68 2.99 6.92
N LEU A 138 2.27 2.41 5.78
CA LEU A 138 2.07 0.97 5.64
C LEU A 138 3.37 0.19 5.86
N ARG A 139 4.47 0.62 5.21
CA ARG A 139 5.79 -0.01 5.38
C ARG A 139 6.24 0.04 6.84
N SER A 140 6.13 1.22 7.46
CA SER A 140 6.51 1.41 8.86
C SER A 140 5.69 0.52 9.79
N CYS A 141 4.38 0.40 9.54
CA CYS A 141 3.50 -0.43 10.35
C CYS A 141 3.80 -1.94 10.19
N TRP A 142 4.08 -2.40 8.96
CA TRP A 142 4.54 -3.76 8.74
C TRP A 142 5.86 -4.06 9.46
N ASN A 143 6.84 -3.15 9.41
CA ASN A 143 8.11 -3.33 10.14
C ASN A 143 7.92 -3.40 11.66
N LYS A 144 6.94 -2.66 12.21
CA LYS A 144 6.59 -2.75 13.63
C LYS A 144 5.94 -4.09 13.95
N PHE A 145 4.95 -4.47 13.17
CA PHE A 145 4.21 -5.72 13.37
C PHE A 145 5.13 -6.94 13.22
N GLU A 146 6.03 -6.93 12.23
CA GLU A 146 7.08 -7.95 12.03
C GLU A 146 7.92 -8.18 13.30
N LYS A 147 8.31 -7.11 14.00
CA LYS A 147 9.07 -7.21 15.26
C LYS A 147 8.26 -7.84 16.40
N ILE A 148 6.94 -7.66 16.41
CA ILE A 148 6.07 -8.26 17.42
C ILE A 148 5.89 -9.75 17.14
N ILE A 149 5.66 -10.12 15.89
CA ILE A 149 5.38 -11.50 15.49
C ILE A 149 6.64 -12.36 15.34
N SER A 150 7.83 -11.75 15.42
CA SER A 150 9.13 -12.44 15.42
C SER A 150 9.66 -12.73 16.82
N ARG A 151 9.01 -12.23 17.88
CA ARG A 151 9.31 -12.54 19.28
C ARG A 151 8.61 -13.82 19.72
#